data_AF-A0A5C9BUC4-F1
#
_entry.id   AF-A0A5C9BUC4-F1
#
_cell.length_a   1.000
_cell.length_b   1.000
_cell.length_c   1.000
_cell.angle_alpha   90.00
_cell.angle_beta   90.00
_cell.angle_gamma   90.00
#
_symmetry.space_group_name_H-M   'P 1'
#
loop_
_entity.id
_entity.type
_entity.pdbx_description
1 polymer ?
#
loop_
_entity_poly.entity_id
_entity_poly.type
_entity_poly.pdbx_seq_one_letter_code
_entity_poly.pdbx_strand_id
1 'polypeptide(L)'
;MGYQAPVMLGVYGYSLWTQDEELHDMMGSMLSATVITGVSTSVLKVIVNTDRPSGGEMNGHYGFPSYHTASTFAIAAVLDEYYGCKVGLPAYLLAGAVGFSRIDEQDHDLSDVLFGGVLGFVIGKSVAGRHLCGNSEIQFGPYFHPTDGSPGIALEAKF
;
A
#
# COMPACT_ATOMS: atom_id res chain seq x y z
N MET A 1 -7.09 -7.85 1.77
CA MET A 1 -7.62 -6.47 1.97
C MET A 1 -8.30 -6.21 3.33
N GLY A 2 -8.82 -7.21 4.06
CA GLY A 2 -9.74 -6.95 5.20
C GLY A 2 -9.20 -6.18 6.42
N TYR A 3 -7.89 -6.18 6.69
CA TYR A 3 -7.34 -5.63 7.94
C TYR A 3 -6.37 -4.44 7.78
N GLN A 4 -5.83 -4.22 6.58
CA GLN A 4 -4.85 -3.14 6.34
C GLN A 4 -5.48 -1.75 6.51
N ALA A 5 -6.66 -1.52 5.92
CA ALA A 5 -7.32 -0.22 5.99
C ALA A 5 -7.79 0.15 7.41
N PRO A 6 -8.48 -0.71 8.18
CA PRO A 6 -8.88 -0.38 9.55
C PRO A 6 -7.69 -0.06 10.46
N VAL A 7 -6.57 -0.78 10.33
CA VAL A 7 -5.35 -0.51 11.11
C VAL A 7 -4.77 0.84 10.75
N MET A 8 -4.62 1.15 9.46
CA MET A 8 -4.08 2.45 9.05
C MET A 8 -4.99 3.61 9.46
N LEU A 9 -6.30 3.46 9.36
CA LEU A 9 -7.26 4.48 9.80
C LEU A 9 -7.24 4.68 11.31
N GLY A 10 -7.12 3.61 12.08
CA GLY A 10 -7.00 3.67 13.54
C GLY A 10 -5.74 4.42 13.97
N VAL A 11 -4.59 4.11 13.35
CA VAL A 11 -3.32 4.78 13.67
C VAL A 11 -3.31 6.24 13.19
N TYR A 12 -3.91 6.54 12.03
CA TYR A 12 -4.08 7.91 11.56
C TYR A 12 -4.99 8.74 12.49
N GLY A 13 -6.10 8.15 12.96
CA GLY A 13 -6.95 8.80 13.97
C GLY A 13 -6.23 9.02 15.31
N TYR A 14 -5.39 8.07 15.72
CA TYR A 14 -4.52 8.22 16.89
C TYR A 14 -3.51 9.35 16.70
N SER A 15 -2.91 9.50 15.51
CA SER A 15 -1.96 10.59 15.22
C SER A 15 -2.59 11.97 15.33
N LEU A 16 -3.85 12.12 14.90
CA LEU A 16 -4.63 13.34 15.07
C LEU A 16 -4.89 13.65 16.55
N TRP A 17 -5.10 12.62 17.37
CA TRP A 17 -5.33 12.76 18.80
C TRP A 17 -4.05 13.12 19.57
N THR A 18 -2.92 12.52 19.21
CA THR A 18 -1.62 12.80 19.84
C THR A 18 -0.94 14.06 19.33
N GLN A 19 -1.43 14.66 18.24
CA GLN A 19 -0.82 15.80 17.55
C GLN A 19 0.65 15.57 17.18
N ASP A 20 0.97 14.32 16.83
CA ASP A 20 2.31 13.93 16.40
C ASP A 20 2.43 14.15 14.88
N GLU A 21 3.13 15.22 14.49
CA GLU A 21 3.29 15.62 13.09
C GLU A 21 4.07 14.56 12.27
N GLU A 22 5.08 13.92 12.86
CA GLU A 22 5.87 12.88 12.19
C GLU A 22 5.00 11.64 11.92
N LEU A 23 4.24 11.21 12.93
CA LEU A 23 3.31 10.09 12.80
C LEU A 23 2.21 10.39 11.78
N HIS A 24 1.69 11.62 11.76
CA HIS A 24 0.64 12.02 10.83
C HIS A 24 1.13 12.01 9.38
N ASP A 25 2.31 12.59 9.11
CA ASP A 25 2.90 12.62 7.77
C ASP A 25 3.26 11.21 7.28
N MET A 26 3.82 10.38 8.16
CA MET A 26 4.07 8.96 7.87
C MET A 26 2.78 8.23 7.50
N MET A 27 1.73 8.38 8.30
CA MET A 27 0.45 7.72 8.03
C MET A 27 -0.19 8.21 6.74
N GLY A 28 -0.09 9.51 6.43
CA GLY A 28 -0.50 10.09 5.15
C GLY A 28 0.27 9.49 3.95
N SER A 29 1.59 9.32 4.10
CA SER A 29 2.43 8.63 3.13
C SER A 29 2.02 7.17 2.93
N MET A 30 1.75 6.43 4.01
CA MET A 30 1.33 5.03 3.95
C MET A 30 -0.02 4.86 3.25
N LEU A 31 -0.99 5.72 3.58
CA LEU A 31 -2.31 5.72 2.96
C LEU A 31 -2.21 6.03 1.47
N SER A 32 -1.50 7.11 1.11
CA SER A 32 -1.29 7.52 -0.27
C SER A 32 -0.58 6.44 -1.08
N ALA A 33 0.49 5.84 -0.54
CA ALA A 33 1.21 4.76 -1.19
C ALA A 33 0.34 3.52 -1.39
N THR A 34 -0.50 3.17 -0.41
CA THR A 34 -1.43 2.03 -0.50
C THR A 34 -2.49 2.27 -1.57
N VAL A 35 -3.10 3.46 -1.60
CA VAL A 35 -4.11 3.83 -2.61
C VAL A 35 -3.50 3.80 -4.01
N ILE A 36 -2.35 4.45 -4.21
CA ILE A 36 -1.66 4.46 -5.51
C ILE A 36 -1.28 3.04 -5.95
N THR A 37 -0.82 2.19 -5.02
CA THR A 37 -0.52 0.79 -5.30
C THR A 37 -1.77 -0.01 -5.68
N GLY A 38 -2.88 0.18 -4.97
CA GLY A 38 -4.16 -0.47 -5.26
C GLY A 38 -4.69 -0.09 -6.64
N VAL A 39 -4.67 1.20 -6.98
CA VAL A 39 -5.07 1.67 -8.31
C VAL A 39 -4.13 1.11 -9.38
N SER A 40 -2.82 1.19 -9.18
CA SER A 40 -1.82 0.73 -10.16
C SER A 40 -1.95 -0.77 -10.44
N THR A 41 -2.05 -1.59 -9.39
CA THR A 41 -2.23 -3.04 -9.53
C THR A 41 -3.57 -3.42 -10.18
N SER A 42 -4.66 -2.69 -9.86
CA SER A 42 -5.98 -2.93 -10.47
C SER A 42 -5.96 -2.62 -11.97
N VAL A 43 -5.37 -1.48 -12.36
CA VAL A 43 -5.21 -1.11 -13.76
C VAL A 43 -4.36 -2.14 -14.51
N LEU A 44 -3.23 -2.53 -13.94
CA LEU A 44 -2.35 -3.53 -14.55
C LEU A 44 -3.02 -4.91 -14.68
N LYS A 45 -3.80 -5.33 -13.68
CA LYS A 45 -4.58 -6.58 -13.74
C LYS A 45 -5.52 -6.59 -14.94
N VAL A 46 -6.24 -5.49 -15.16
CA VAL A 46 -7.18 -5.38 -16.29
C VAL A 46 -6.46 -5.34 -17.63
N ILE A 47 -5.29 -4.69 -17.71
CA ILE A 47 -4.51 -4.59 -18.96
C ILE A 47 -3.88 -5.93 -19.34
N VAL A 48 -3.24 -6.60 -18.38
CA VAL A 48 -2.41 -7.78 -18.63
C VAL A 48 -3.25 -9.06 -18.64
N ASN A 49 -4.26 -9.14 -17.78
CA ASN A 49 -5.22 -10.24 -17.68
C ASN A 49 -4.60 -11.64 -17.82
N THR A 50 -3.56 -11.92 -17.03
CA THR A 50 -2.95 -13.26 -16.97
C THR A 50 -3.75 -14.20 -16.11
N ASP A 51 -3.63 -15.49 -16.42
CA ASP A 51 -4.18 -16.56 -15.59
C ASP A 51 -3.34 -16.78 -14.33
N ARG A 52 -3.96 -17.35 -13.30
CA ARG A 52 -3.34 -17.73 -12.04
C ARG A 52 -2.96 -19.21 -12.04
N PRO A 53 -1.96 -19.62 -11.24
CA PRO A 53 -1.56 -21.02 -11.14
C PRO A 53 -2.68 -21.95 -10.65
N SER A 54 -3.56 -21.42 -9.79
CA SER A 54 -4.75 -22.12 -9.32
C SER A 54 -6.04 -21.40 -9.73
N GLY A 55 -7.11 -22.17 -9.99
CA GLY A 55 -8.43 -21.64 -10.33
C GLY A 55 -9.26 -21.14 -9.14
N GLY A 56 -8.66 -21.07 -7.94
CA GLY A 56 -9.38 -20.81 -6.68
C GLY A 56 -9.88 -19.38 -6.54
N GLU A 57 -9.00 -18.38 -6.67
CA GLU A 57 -9.38 -16.97 -6.60
C GLU A 57 -9.67 -16.38 -8.00
N MET A 58 -10.71 -15.53 -8.10
CA MET A 58 -11.07 -14.79 -9.32
C MET A 58 -11.25 -15.70 -10.56
N ASN A 59 -11.68 -16.95 -10.35
CA ASN A 59 -11.81 -17.99 -11.38
C ASN A 59 -10.50 -18.31 -12.13
N GLY A 60 -9.35 -18.08 -11.50
CA GLY A 60 -8.05 -18.30 -12.12
C GLY A 60 -7.60 -17.19 -13.06
N HIS A 61 -8.22 -16.01 -13.04
CA HIS A 61 -7.80 -14.84 -13.84
C HIS A 61 -7.21 -13.73 -12.97
N TYR A 62 -6.64 -12.72 -13.63
CA TYR A 62 -6.04 -11.53 -13.01
C TYR A 62 -4.88 -11.86 -12.05
N GLY A 63 -3.97 -12.74 -12.47
CA GLY A 63 -2.76 -13.08 -11.73
C GLY A 63 -1.83 -11.87 -11.58
N PHE A 64 -1.45 -11.25 -12.69
CA PHE A 64 -0.44 -10.19 -12.66
C PHE A 64 -1.03 -8.82 -12.33
N PRO A 65 -0.43 -8.01 -11.44
CA PRO A 65 0.58 -8.35 -10.43
C PRO A 65 -0.04 -8.67 -9.06
N SER A 66 0.76 -9.19 -8.13
CA SER A 66 0.31 -9.45 -6.74
C SER A 66 0.09 -8.14 -5.97
N TYR A 67 -1.18 -7.82 -5.66
CA TYR A 67 -1.53 -6.68 -4.80
C TYR A 67 -1.02 -6.86 -3.36
N HIS A 68 -1.10 -8.07 -2.80
CA HIS A 68 -0.67 -8.33 -1.42
C HIS A 68 0.84 -8.10 -1.27
N THR A 69 1.63 -8.51 -2.26
CA THR A 69 3.07 -8.23 -2.28
C THR A 69 3.33 -6.74 -2.52
N ALA A 70 2.65 -6.11 -3.48
CA ALA A 70 2.88 -4.70 -3.78
C ALA A 70 2.55 -3.79 -2.58
N SER A 71 1.41 -4.01 -1.93
CA SER A 71 0.99 -3.19 -0.78
C SER A 71 1.93 -3.34 0.43
N THR A 72 2.41 -4.55 0.74
CA THR A 72 3.32 -4.75 1.88
C THR A 72 4.72 -4.21 1.62
N PHE A 73 5.22 -4.29 0.38
CA PHE A 73 6.48 -3.65 -0.01
C PHE A 73 6.37 -2.11 -0.02
N ALA A 74 5.22 -1.55 -0.41
CA ALA A 74 4.98 -0.11 -0.32
C ALA A 74 5.00 0.36 1.14
N ILE A 75 4.31 -0.34 2.04
CA ILE A 75 4.33 -0.07 3.48
C ILE A 75 5.75 -0.18 4.05
N ALA A 76 6.49 -1.24 3.72
CA ALA A 76 7.86 -1.42 4.18
C ALA A 76 8.79 -0.30 3.70
N ALA A 77 8.62 0.17 2.46
CA ALA A 77 9.38 1.27 1.90
C ALA A 77 9.09 2.61 2.57
N VAL A 78 7.83 2.88 2.95
CA VAL A 78 7.51 4.07 3.74
C VAL A 78 8.18 3.97 5.12
N LEU A 79 8.07 2.84 5.81
CA LEU A 79 8.70 2.67 7.13
C LEU A 79 10.23 2.79 7.09
N ASP A 80 10.87 2.27 6.03
CA ASP A 80 12.31 2.43 5.82
C ASP A 80 12.71 3.89 5.60
N GLU A 81 11.88 4.68 4.92
CA GLU A 81 12.17 6.09 4.68
C GLU A 81 12.05 6.93 5.97
N TYR A 82 11.05 6.68 6.81
CA TYR A 82 10.84 7.45 8.05
C TYR A 82 11.76 7.00 9.19
N TYR A 83 11.96 5.69 9.37
CA TYR A 83 12.66 5.13 10.54
C TYR A 83 14.00 4.46 10.21
N GLY A 84 14.38 4.44 8.93
CA GLY A 84 15.62 3.84 8.44
C GLY A 84 15.65 2.31 8.54
N CYS A 85 16.81 1.76 8.20
CA CYS A 85 17.03 0.31 8.06
C CYS A 85 16.69 -0.52 9.32
N LYS A 86 16.73 0.06 10.53
CA LYS A 86 16.37 -0.64 11.77
C LYS A 86 14.92 -1.13 11.78
N VAL A 87 14.02 -0.36 11.17
CA VAL A 87 12.60 -0.71 11.02
C VAL A 87 12.30 -1.19 9.60
N GLY A 88 12.97 -0.60 8.60
CA GLY A 88 12.83 -0.98 7.20
C GLY A 88 13.21 -2.44 6.92
N LEU A 89 14.35 -2.91 7.43
CA LEU A 89 14.81 -4.28 7.20
C LEU A 89 13.84 -5.35 7.72
N PRO A 90 13.38 -5.33 9.00
CA PRO A 90 12.37 -6.29 9.44
C PRO A 90 11.04 -6.13 8.67
N ALA A 91 10.65 -4.91 8.28
CA ALA A 91 9.46 -4.70 7.46
C ALA A 91 9.58 -5.34 6.07
N TYR A 92 10.73 -5.23 5.40
CA TYR A 92 10.99 -5.89 4.12
C TYR A 92 11.03 -7.41 4.25
N LEU A 93 11.56 -7.95 5.36
CA LEU A 93 11.52 -9.39 5.61
C LEU A 93 10.08 -9.90 5.75
N LEU A 94 9.23 -9.17 6.49
CA LEU A 94 7.81 -9.50 6.59
C LEU A 94 7.09 -9.38 5.23
N ALA A 95 7.41 -8.36 4.44
CA ALA A 95 6.86 -8.21 3.09
C ALA A 95 7.28 -9.37 2.17
N GLY A 96 8.54 -9.82 2.28
CA GLY A 96 9.04 -11.01 1.60
C GLY A 96 8.31 -12.28 2.01
N ALA A 97 8.04 -12.47 3.31
CA ALA A 97 7.26 -13.60 3.81
C ALA A 97 5.82 -13.61 3.26
N VAL A 98 5.18 -12.43 3.15
CA VAL A 98 3.86 -12.30 2.50
C VAL A 98 3.93 -12.66 1.02
N GLY A 99 4.97 -12.21 0.31
CA GLY A 99 5.20 -12.59 -1.09
C GLY A 99 5.39 -14.10 -1.27
N PHE A 100 6.15 -14.73 -0.39
CA PHE A 100 6.33 -16.18 -0.40
C PHE A 100 5.01 -16.93 -0.17
N SER A 101 4.18 -16.48 0.77
CA SER A 101 2.86 -17.09 1.03
C SER A 101 1.98 -17.11 -0.22
N ARG A 102 2.03 -16.05 -1.06
CA ARG A 102 1.24 -16.00 -2.31
C ARG A 102 1.70 -17.04 -3.35
N ILE A 103 2.97 -17.42 -3.33
CA ILE A 103 3.52 -18.47 -4.20
C ILE A 103 3.14 -19.85 -3.64
N ASP A 104 3.29 -20.04 -2.32
CA ASP A 104 2.98 -21.29 -1.62
C ASP A 104 1.49 -21.66 -1.74
N GLU A 105 0.61 -20.66 -1.66
CA GLU A 105 -0.84 -20.78 -1.86
C GLU A 105 -1.22 -21.00 -3.35
N GLN A 106 -0.27 -20.96 -4.29
CA GLN A 106 -0.50 -21.05 -5.74
C GLN A 106 -1.47 -19.97 -6.27
N ASP A 107 -1.50 -18.81 -5.62
CA ASP A 107 -2.31 -17.66 -6.05
C ASP A 107 -1.63 -16.85 -7.16
N HIS A 108 -0.30 -16.87 -7.19
CA HIS A 108 0.53 -16.00 -8.02
C HIS A 108 1.81 -16.70 -8.47
N ASP A 109 2.23 -16.41 -9.69
CA ASP A 109 3.56 -16.80 -10.17
C ASP A 109 4.65 -15.98 -9.47
N LEU A 110 5.88 -16.52 -9.47
CA LEU A 110 7.04 -15.79 -8.94
C LEU A 110 7.21 -14.42 -9.62
N SER A 111 6.89 -14.32 -10.92
CA SER A 111 6.94 -13.07 -11.70
C SER A 111 5.93 -12.03 -11.19
N ASP A 112 4.71 -12.43 -10.83
CA ASP A 112 3.69 -11.55 -10.25
C ASP A 112 4.13 -10.97 -8.91
N VAL A 113 4.79 -11.79 -8.09
CA VAL A 113 5.30 -11.43 -6.76
C VAL A 113 6.52 -10.51 -6.87
N LEU A 114 7.49 -10.85 -7.73
CA LEU A 114 8.67 -10.02 -7.96
C LEU A 114 8.29 -8.65 -8.50
N PHE A 115 7.44 -8.59 -9.52
CA PHE A 115 6.98 -7.32 -10.06
C PHE A 115 6.16 -6.53 -9.04
N GLY A 116 5.25 -7.21 -8.33
CA GLY A 116 4.47 -6.59 -7.26
C GLY A 116 5.38 -5.94 -6.20
N GLY A 117 6.40 -6.65 -5.73
CA GLY A 117 7.37 -6.14 -4.76
C GLY A 117 8.13 -4.91 -5.24
N VAL A 118 8.62 -4.94 -6.49
CA VAL A 118 9.32 -3.78 -7.11
C VAL A 118 8.38 -2.58 -7.26
N LEU A 119 7.17 -2.81 -7.77
CA LEU A 119 6.16 -1.77 -7.94
C LEU A 119 5.83 -1.09 -6.59
N GLY A 120 5.57 -1.90 -5.57
CA GLY A 120 5.32 -1.43 -4.21
C GLY A 120 6.48 -0.61 -3.65
N PHE A 121 7.70 -1.13 -3.77
CA PHE A 121 8.92 -0.44 -3.31
C PHE A 121 9.06 0.95 -3.97
N VAL A 122 8.93 1.03 -5.30
CA VAL A 122 9.07 2.29 -6.03
C VAL A 122 8.01 3.30 -5.62
N ILE A 123 6.75 2.87 -5.51
CA ILE A 123 5.65 3.74 -5.07
C ILE A 123 5.91 4.24 -3.64
N GLY A 124 6.25 3.34 -2.71
CA GLY A 124 6.49 3.68 -1.31
C GLY A 124 7.63 4.69 -1.13
N LYS A 125 8.80 4.44 -1.73
CA LYS A 125 9.94 5.38 -1.66
C LYS A 125 9.61 6.73 -2.31
N SER A 126 8.90 6.71 -3.44
CA SER A 126 8.52 7.94 -4.15
C SER A 126 7.52 8.79 -3.35
N VAL A 127 6.52 8.16 -2.74
CA VAL A 127 5.50 8.86 -1.95
C VAL A 127 6.10 9.38 -0.64
N ALA A 128 6.84 8.55 0.10
CA ALA A 128 7.47 8.96 1.35
C ALA A 128 8.50 10.08 1.12
N GLY A 129 9.36 9.95 0.10
CA GLY A 129 10.34 10.99 -0.22
C GLY A 129 9.71 12.34 -0.55
N ARG A 130 8.54 12.37 -1.20
CA ARG A 130 7.83 13.63 -1.50
C ARG A 130 7.22 14.29 -0.26
N HIS A 131 6.70 13.49 0.67
CA HIS A 131 6.17 13.99 1.94
C HIS A 131 7.28 14.55 2.82
N LEU A 132 8.38 13.82 2.97
CA LEU A 132 9.55 14.27 3.73
C LEU A 132 10.22 15.54 3.14
N CYS A 133 10.19 15.71 1.82
CA CYS A 133 10.69 16.93 1.18
C CYS A 133 9.71 18.11 1.23
N GLY A 134 8.54 17.95 1.86
CA GLY A 134 7.52 19.00 1.95
C GLY A 134 6.86 19.37 0.62
N ASN A 135 7.04 18.55 -0.43
CA ASN A 135 6.56 18.82 -1.79
C ASN A 135 5.36 17.90 -2.17
N SER A 136 4.57 17.56 -1.15
CA SER A 136 3.36 16.77 -1.29
C SER A 136 2.19 17.69 -1.63
N GLU A 137 1.98 17.93 -2.92
CA GLU A 137 0.83 18.70 -3.43
C GLU A 137 -0.47 17.88 -3.42
N ILE A 138 -0.40 16.54 -3.41
CA ILE A 138 -1.56 15.65 -3.50
C ILE A 138 -1.44 14.54 -2.44
N GLN A 139 -2.43 14.47 -1.55
CA GLN A 139 -2.52 13.46 -0.49
C GLN A 139 -3.86 12.74 -0.53
N PHE A 140 -3.84 11.44 -0.23
CA PHE A 140 -5.05 10.66 -0.04
C PHE A 140 -5.27 10.39 1.44
N GLY A 141 -6.42 10.80 1.97
CA GLY A 141 -6.80 10.62 3.36
C GLY A 141 -8.18 9.99 3.50
N PRO A 142 -8.55 9.47 4.68
CA PRO A 142 -9.93 9.10 4.95
C PRO A 142 -10.86 10.30 4.88
N TYR A 143 -12.04 10.09 4.32
CA TYR A 143 -13.15 11.03 4.36
C TYR A 143 -14.37 10.36 5.00
N PHE A 144 -15.07 11.08 5.86
CA PHE A 144 -16.36 10.66 6.38
C PHE A 144 -17.41 11.64 5.90
N HIS A 145 -18.42 11.13 5.20
CA HIS A 145 -19.46 12.00 4.66
C HIS A 145 -20.33 12.57 5.80
N PRO A 146 -20.54 13.90 5.87
CA PRO A 146 -21.08 14.56 7.07
C PRO A 146 -22.51 14.17 7.47
N THR A 147 -23.30 13.64 6.53
CA THR A 147 -24.75 13.40 6.74
C THR A 147 -25.11 11.93 6.92
N ASP A 148 -24.31 10.99 6.41
CA ASP A 148 -24.59 9.55 6.49
C ASP A 148 -23.45 8.74 7.14
N GLY A 149 -22.31 9.38 7.45
CA GLY A 149 -21.16 8.74 8.05
C GLY A 149 -20.49 7.69 7.15
N SER A 150 -20.80 7.70 5.85
CA SER A 150 -20.22 6.75 4.90
C SER A 150 -18.70 7.00 4.78
N PRO A 151 -17.86 5.96 4.88
CA PRO A 151 -16.42 6.08 4.74
C PRO A 151 -16.03 6.21 3.26
N GLY A 152 -15.12 7.12 2.95
CA GLY A 152 -14.59 7.37 1.62
C GLY A 152 -13.11 7.74 1.66
N ILE A 153 -12.58 8.11 0.49
CA ILE A 153 -11.21 8.62 0.33
C ILE A 153 -11.32 10.08 -0.11
N ALA A 154 -10.71 10.98 0.65
CA ALA A 154 -10.47 12.36 0.27
C ALA A 154 -9.18 12.44 -0.57
N LEU A 155 -9.22 13.30 -1.58
CA LEU A 155 -8.04 13.82 -2.24
C LEU A 155 -7.84 15.25 -1.73
N GLU A 156 -6.77 15.46 -0.98
CA GLU A 156 -6.37 16.79 -0.53
C GLU A 156 -5.29 17.31 -1.46
N ALA A 157 -5.52 18.49 -2.05
CA ALA A 157 -4.54 19.16 -2.88
C ALA A 157 -4.22 20.54 -2.30
N LYS A 158 -2.94 20.84 -2.08
CA LYS A 158 -2.47 22.16 -1.64
C LYS A 158 -2.14 23.01 -2.88
N PHE A 159 -2.89 24.09 -3.09
CA PHE A 159 -2.72 25.06 -4.18
C PHE A 159 -2.20 26.40 -3.65
#